data_AF-D6RNM1-F1
#
_entry.id   AF-D6RNM1-F1
#
_cell.length_a   1.000
_cell.length_b   1.000
_cell.length_c   1.000
_cell.angle_alpha   90.00
_cell.angle_beta   90.00
_cell.angle_gamma   90.00
#
_symmetry.space_group_name_H-M   'P 1'
#
loop_
_entity.id
_entity.type
_entity.pdbx_description
1 polymer ?
#
loop_
_entity_poly.entity_id
_entity_poly.type
_entity_poly.pdbx_seq_one_letter_code
_entity_poly.pdbx_strand_id
1 'polypeptide(L)'
;MPKDVDVNRPRHSIGKSGRKPPRRRGKEADSSDDDGPWGWKDVRKAQTKGHKDASNAADYIRDISASVKSLLSDLQHHIHSCNCDCACSSDLLRIFQSHHESLEGNVEKAQASLVEVLTEFEMATFLLNIVKSNR
;
A
#
# COMPACT_ATOMS: atom_id res chain seq x y z
N MET A 1 61.73 11.97 29.31
CA MET A 1 60.74 10.99 29.80
C MET A 1 59.84 10.58 28.63
N PRO A 2 59.34 9.33 28.64
CA PRO A 2 59.12 8.52 27.44
C PRO A 2 57.64 8.27 27.10
N LYS A 3 57.41 7.44 26.06
CA LYS A 3 56.24 6.56 25.78
C LYS A 3 55.10 7.15 24.94
N ASP A 4 54.54 6.51 23.92
CA ASP A 4 54.66 5.17 23.31
C ASP A 4 54.01 5.26 21.89
N VAL A 5 54.65 4.80 20.80
CA VAL A 5 54.52 3.47 20.13
C VAL A 5 53.58 3.48 18.91
N ASP A 6 54.22 3.16 17.78
CA ASP A 6 53.80 2.48 16.54
C ASP A 6 52.55 2.90 15.75
N VAL A 7 52.67 2.90 14.42
CA VAL A 7 52.24 1.75 13.59
C VAL A 7 52.57 2.04 12.12
N ASN A 8 53.39 1.15 11.55
CA ASN A 8 53.45 0.72 10.15
C ASN A 8 52.45 1.36 9.18
N ARG A 9 52.94 2.01 8.12
CA ARG A 9 52.16 2.13 6.87
C ARG A 9 53.03 1.86 5.64
N PRO A 10 52.93 0.68 5.01
CA PRO A 10 53.53 0.44 3.71
C PRO A 10 52.74 1.19 2.64
N ARG A 11 53.48 1.79 1.70
CA ARG A 11 52.96 2.24 0.40
C ARG A 11 52.42 1.01 -0.35
N HIS A 12 51.12 0.99 -0.64
CA HIS A 12 50.57 0.04 -1.59
C HIS A 12 50.15 0.74 -2.88
N SER A 13 50.79 0.27 -3.94
CA SER A 13 50.64 0.58 -5.35
C SER A 13 49.22 0.33 -5.88
N ILE A 14 48.85 1.15 -6.85
CA ILE A 14 47.61 1.16 -7.61
C ILE A 14 47.47 -0.18 -8.37
N GLY A 15 46.73 -1.12 -7.79
CA GLY A 15 46.28 -2.34 -8.47
C GLY A 15 44.95 -2.08 -9.16
N LYS A 16 44.96 -2.00 -10.50
CA LYS A 16 43.76 -1.97 -11.34
C LYS A 16 42.97 -3.27 -11.11
N SER A 17 41.92 -3.23 -10.29
CA SER A 17 40.96 -4.33 -10.20
C SER A 17 40.06 -4.30 -11.44
N GLY A 18 40.33 -5.21 -12.37
CA GLY A 18 39.41 -5.48 -13.48
C GLY A 18 38.07 -5.92 -12.90
N ARG A 19 37.05 -5.07 -13.03
CA ARG A 19 35.66 -5.44 -12.69
C ARG A 19 35.26 -6.60 -13.61
N LYS A 20 35.13 -7.80 -13.04
CA LYS A 20 34.47 -8.92 -13.73
C LYS A 20 33.06 -8.45 -14.14
N PRO A 21 32.64 -8.65 -15.40
CA PRO A 21 31.26 -8.39 -15.80
C PRO A 21 30.32 -9.24 -14.94
N PRO A 22 29.11 -8.75 -14.61
CA PRO A 22 28.12 -9.57 -13.92
C PRO A 22 27.87 -10.82 -14.75
N ARG A 23 28.07 -12.00 -14.13
CA ARG A 23 27.65 -13.27 -14.72
C ARG A 23 26.19 -13.10 -15.10
N ARG A 24 25.86 -13.29 -16.39
CA ARG A 24 24.46 -13.42 -16.82
C ARG A 24 23.86 -14.50 -15.93
N ARG A 25 22.87 -14.10 -15.12
CA ARG A 25 22.02 -15.02 -14.35
C ARG A 25 21.48 -15.99 -15.41
N GLY A 26 22.02 -17.21 -15.42
CA GLY A 26 21.47 -18.26 -16.27
C GLY A 26 19.98 -18.32 -15.96
N LYS A 27 19.15 -18.42 -17.01
CA LYS A 27 17.71 -18.64 -16.90
C LYS A 27 17.47 -19.50 -15.66
N GLU A 28 16.91 -18.88 -14.62
CA GLU A 28 16.50 -19.63 -13.45
C GLU A 28 15.54 -20.68 -13.99
N ALA A 29 15.85 -21.93 -13.67
CA ALA A 29 15.00 -23.06 -13.96
C ALA A 29 13.58 -22.68 -13.52
N ASP A 30 12.58 -23.07 -14.32
CA ASP A 30 11.24 -23.28 -13.80
C ASP A 30 11.37 -24.26 -12.63
N SER A 31 11.58 -23.75 -11.42
CA SER A 31 11.61 -24.54 -10.20
C SER A 31 10.16 -24.88 -9.90
N SER A 32 9.72 -25.92 -10.59
CA SER A 32 8.46 -26.67 -10.46
C SER A 32 8.38 -27.45 -9.14
N ASP A 33 8.92 -26.88 -8.06
CA ASP A 33 8.99 -27.51 -6.73
C ASP A 33 8.06 -26.84 -5.70
N ASP A 34 7.20 -25.92 -6.15
CA ASP A 34 6.31 -25.13 -5.28
C ASP A 34 4.86 -25.65 -5.27
N ASP A 35 4.64 -26.86 -5.79
CA ASP A 35 3.39 -27.62 -5.68
C ASP A 35 3.41 -28.41 -4.36
N GLY A 36 3.35 -27.66 -3.25
CA GLY A 36 2.89 -28.23 -1.98
C GLY A 36 1.53 -28.90 -2.18
N PRO A 37 1.17 -29.91 -1.37
CA PRO A 37 0.29 -31.02 -1.78
C PRO A 37 -1.13 -30.63 -2.21
N TRP A 38 -1.55 -29.36 -2.07
CA TRP A 38 -2.89 -28.86 -2.36
C TRP A 38 -2.85 -27.38 -2.83
N GLY A 39 -2.49 -27.09 -4.08
CA GLY A 39 -2.76 -25.76 -4.68
C GLY A 39 -2.23 -24.55 -3.90
N TRP A 40 -1.10 -24.69 -3.18
CA TRP A 40 -0.52 -23.64 -2.33
C TRP A 40 -0.18 -22.35 -3.09
N LYS A 41 0.06 -22.48 -4.40
CA LYS A 41 0.20 -21.35 -5.30
C LYS A 41 -1.08 -20.51 -5.37
N ASP A 42 -2.24 -21.13 -5.40
CA ASP A 42 -3.52 -20.43 -5.47
C ASP A 42 -3.93 -19.86 -4.11
N VAL A 43 -3.57 -20.55 -3.01
CA VAL A 43 -3.70 -20.00 -1.65
C VAL A 43 -2.84 -18.75 -1.47
N ARG A 44 -1.57 -18.78 -1.90
CA ARG A 44 -0.69 -17.61 -1.83
C ARG A 44 -1.13 -16.47 -2.74
N LYS A 45 -1.64 -16.78 -3.94
CA LYS A 45 -2.25 -15.79 -4.82
C LYS A 45 -3.48 -15.14 -4.17
N ALA A 46 -4.37 -15.91 -3.55
CA ALA A 46 -5.51 -15.38 -2.83
C ALA A 46 -5.07 -14.51 -1.65
N GLN A 47 -4.13 -14.97 -0.82
CA GLN A 47 -3.60 -14.20 0.30
C GLN A 47 -2.95 -12.87 -0.14
N THR A 48 -2.20 -12.89 -1.23
CA THR A 48 -1.59 -11.66 -1.79
C THR A 48 -2.65 -10.73 -2.40
N LYS A 49 -3.72 -11.27 -3.00
CA LYS A 49 -4.87 -10.50 -3.46
C LYS A 49 -5.58 -9.82 -2.28
N GLY A 50 -6.01 -10.57 -1.26
CA GLY A 50 -6.66 -10.02 -0.07
C GLY A 50 -5.84 -8.98 0.66
N HIS A 51 -4.52 -9.18 0.75
CA HIS A 51 -3.65 -8.17 1.36
C HIS A 51 -3.63 -6.87 0.55
N LYS A 52 -3.61 -6.96 -0.78
CA LYS A 52 -3.69 -5.81 -1.67
C LYS A 52 -5.04 -5.12 -1.55
N ASP A 53 -6.14 -5.87 -1.53
CA ASP A 53 -7.50 -5.33 -1.44
C ASP A 53 -7.73 -4.64 -0.07
N ALA A 54 -7.22 -5.23 1.02
CA ALA A 54 -7.21 -4.59 2.33
C ALA A 54 -6.37 -3.31 2.37
N SER A 55 -5.22 -3.29 1.68
CA SER A 55 -4.38 -2.10 1.57
C SER A 55 -5.09 -0.99 0.78
N ASN A 56 -5.74 -1.34 -0.33
CA ASN A 56 -6.56 -0.41 -1.12
C ASN A 56 -7.71 0.16 -0.28
N ALA A 57 -8.41 -0.67 0.50
CA ALA A 57 -9.46 -0.20 1.40
C ALA A 57 -8.94 0.80 2.43
N ALA A 58 -7.75 0.54 3.01
CA ALA A 58 -7.11 1.46 3.93
C ALA A 58 -6.69 2.78 3.25
N ASP A 59 -6.27 2.74 1.99
CA ASP A 59 -5.95 3.92 1.20
C ASP A 59 -7.21 4.76 0.92
N TYR A 60 -8.32 4.14 0.51
CA TYR A 60 -9.59 4.84 0.32
C TYR A 60 -10.11 5.50 1.60
N ILE A 61 -9.95 4.85 2.77
CA ILE A 61 -10.30 5.46 4.06
C ILE A 61 -9.43 6.69 4.35
N ARG A 62 -8.14 6.65 4.00
CA ARG A 62 -7.26 7.83 4.13
C ARG A 62 -7.67 8.95 3.18
N ASP A 63 -8.06 8.63 1.95
CA ASP A 63 -8.54 9.59 0.97
C ASP A 63 -9.86 10.24 1.43
N ILE A 64 -10.81 9.47 1.98
CA ILE A 64 -12.04 10.00 2.60
C ILE A 64 -11.68 11.00 3.70
N SER A 65 -10.75 10.65 4.58
CA SER A 65 -10.31 11.56 5.66
C SER A 65 -9.70 12.85 5.10
N ALA A 66 -8.93 12.76 4.02
CA ALA A 66 -8.36 13.92 3.34
C ALA A 66 -9.45 14.81 2.69
N SER A 67 -10.42 14.20 1.98
CA SER A 67 -11.54 14.92 1.35
C SER A 67 -12.37 15.66 2.40
N VAL A 68 -12.67 15.05 3.55
CA VAL A 68 -13.40 15.72 4.64
C VAL A 68 -12.62 16.93 5.18
N LYS A 69 -11.30 16.80 5.36
CA LYS A 69 -10.45 17.93 5.80
C LYS A 69 -10.43 19.05 4.76
N SER A 70 -10.35 18.70 3.48
CA SER A 70 -10.40 19.67 2.37
C SER A 70 -11.74 20.41 2.36
N LEU A 71 -12.86 19.70 2.48
CA LEU A 71 -14.18 20.31 2.56
C LEU A 71 -14.26 21.31 3.73
N LEU A 72 -13.79 20.93 4.92
CA LEU A 72 -13.78 21.83 6.07
C LEU A 72 -12.94 23.09 5.81
N SER A 73 -11.79 22.95 5.16
CA SER A 73 -10.94 24.08 4.78
C SER A 73 -11.62 24.99 3.76
N ASP A 74 -12.24 24.42 2.73
CA ASP A 74 -12.94 25.17 1.68
C ASP A 74 -14.15 25.91 2.26
N LEU A 75 -14.89 25.29 3.17
CA LEU A 75 -16.00 25.92 3.89
C LEU A 75 -15.52 27.07 4.78
N GLN A 76 -14.42 26.89 5.52
CA GLN A 76 -13.84 27.96 6.34
C GLN A 76 -13.41 29.15 5.50
N HIS A 77 -12.75 28.89 4.37
CA HIS A 77 -12.34 29.93 3.45
C HIS A 77 -13.55 30.66 2.88
N HIS A 78 -14.55 29.91 2.43
CA HIS A 78 -15.77 30.44 1.85
C HIS A 78 -16.54 31.33 2.84
N ILE A 79 -16.68 30.92 4.11
CA ILE A 79 -17.30 31.73 5.17
C ILE A 79 -16.53 33.05 5.40
N HIS A 80 -15.20 33.02 5.33
CA HIS A 80 -14.37 34.22 5.53
C HIS A 80 -14.39 35.19 4.34
N SER A 81 -14.53 34.66 3.11
CA SER A 81 -14.46 35.45 1.88
C SER A 81 -15.82 35.86 1.33
N CYS A 82 -16.90 35.22 1.79
CA CYS A 82 -18.25 35.46 1.30
C CYS A 82 -18.83 36.77 1.85
N ASN A 83 -19.10 37.72 0.95
CA ASN A 83 -20.09 38.75 1.19
C ASN A 83 -21.45 38.17 0.75
N CYS A 84 -22.49 38.33 1.59
CA CYS A 84 -23.80 37.66 1.55
C CYS A 84 -24.67 37.87 0.28
N ASP A 85 -24.10 37.63 -0.90
CA ASP A 85 -24.73 37.77 -2.22
C ASP A 85 -25.08 36.38 -2.79
N CYS A 86 -26.00 36.32 -3.77
CA CYS A 86 -26.38 35.07 -4.44
C CYS A 86 -25.21 34.30 -5.10
N ALA A 87 -24.10 34.98 -5.41
CA ALA A 87 -22.91 34.31 -5.96
C ALA A 87 -22.25 33.39 -4.92
N CYS A 88 -22.29 33.78 -3.64
CA CYS A 88 -21.71 33.00 -2.56
C CYS A 88 -22.49 31.69 -2.32
N SER A 89 -23.82 31.72 -2.32
CA SER A 89 -24.62 30.50 -2.16
C SER A 89 -24.41 29.51 -3.32
N SER A 90 -24.24 30.01 -4.55
CA SER A 90 -23.92 29.18 -5.71
C SER A 90 -22.54 28.51 -5.59
N ASP A 91 -21.52 29.25 -5.13
CA ASP A 91 -20.19 28.70 -4.90
C ASP A 91 -20.18 27.66 -3.78
N LEU A 92 -20.94 27.90 -2.70
CA LEU A 92 -21.09 26.95 -1.60
C LEU A 92 -21.70 25.62 -2.09
N LEU A 93 -22.76 25.69 -2.90
CA LEU A 93 -23.38 24.51 -3.50
C LEU A 93 -22.39 23.73 -4.37
N ARG A 94 -21.56 24.44 -5.15
CA ARG A 94 -20.54 23.80 -6.00
C ARG A 94 -19.45 23.11 -5.17
N ILE A 95 -18.99 23.73 -4.09
CA ILE A 95 -18.04 23.12 -3.13
C ILE A 95 -18.65 21.84 -2.56
N PHE A 96 -19.88 21.91 -2.06
CA PHE A 96 -20.55 20.74 -1.50
C PHE A 96 -20.73 19.61 -2.52
N GLN A 97 -21.16 19.93 -3.74
CA GLN A 97 -21.39 18.93 -4.77
C GLN A 97 -20.09 18.22 -5.18
N SER A 98 -19.00 18.97 -5.38
CA SER A 98 -17.69 18.40 -5.72
C SER A 98 -17.16 17.46 -4.62
N HIS A 99 -17.30 17.86 -3.36
CA HIS A 99 -16.85 17.02 -2.24
C HIS A 99 -17.77 15.82 -2.04
N HIS A 100 -19.07 15.97 -2.25
CA HIS A 100 -20.03 14.87 -2.17
C HIS A 100 -19.72 13.76 -3.17
N GLU A 101 -19.55 14.10 -4.45
CA GLU A 101 -19.21 13.14 -5.51
C GLU A 101 -17.88 12.40 -5.22
N SER A 102 -16.87 13.13 -4.74
CA SER A 102 -15.59 12.51 -4.35
C SER A 102 -15.73 11.59 -3.14
N LEU A 103 -16.52 11.97 -2.14
CA LEU A 103 -16.69 11.19 -0.93
C LEU A 103 -17.49 9.91 -1.22
N GLU A 104 -18.58 10.04 -1.97
CA GLU A 104 -19.42 8.93 -2.41
C GLU A 104 -18.60 7.89 -3.18
N GLY A 105 -17.85 8.32 -4.20
CA GLY A 105 -17.02 7.39 -4.98
C GLY A 105 -15.92 6.70 -4.18
N ASN A 106 -15.35 7.37 -3.17
CA ASN A 106 -14.35 6.74 -2.29
C ASN A 106 -14.99 5.76 -1.30
N VAL A 107 -16.17 6.08 -0.77
CA VAL A 107 -16.93 5.19 0.11
C VAL A 107 -17.35 3.92 -0.63
N GLU A 108 -17.88 4.03 -1.84
CA GLU A 108 -18.25 2.88 -2.67
C GLU A 108 -17.06 1.94 -2.94
N LYS A 109 -15.90 2.50 -3.28
CA LYS A 109 -14.68 1.73 -3.51
C LYS A 109 -14.16 1.07 -2.23
N ALA A 110 -14.16 1.79 -1.12
CA ALA A 110 -13.78 1.24 0.19
C ALA A 110 -14.69 0.08 0.59
N GLN A 111 -16.00 0.24 0.41
CA GLN A 111 -16.98 -0.80 0.67
C GLN A 111 -16.76 -2.04 -0.21
N ALA A 112 -16.54 -1.86 -1.51
CA ALA A 112 -16.26 -2.97 -2.42
C ALA A 112 -15.01 -3.76 -2.01
N SER A 113 -13.90 -3.07 -1.73
CA SER A 113 -12.67 -3.72 -1.28
C SER A 113 -12.82 -4.43 0.08
N LEU A 114 -13.58 -3.86 1.02
CA LEU A 114 -13.87 -4.51 2.30
C LEU A 114 -14.72 -5.78 2.14
N VAL A 115 -15.69 -5.78 1.22
CA VAL A 115 -16.50 -6.98 0.91
C VAL A 115 -15.60 -8.10 0.38
N GLU A 116 -14.68 -7.80 -0.54
CA GLU A 116 -13.73 -8.82 -1.04
C GLU A 116 -12.90 -9.41 0.11
N VAL A 117 -12.31 -8.57 0.97
CA VAL A 117 -11.53 -9.03 2.13
C VAL A 117 -12.35 -9.91 3.08
N LEU A 118 -13.61 -9.54 3.36
CA LEU A 118 -14.49 -10.33 4.20
C LEU A 118 -14.78 -11.70 3.59
N THR A 119 -15.08 -11.77 2.30
CA THR A 119 -15.34 -13.06 1.62
C THR A 119 -14.12 -13.98 1.66
N GLU A 120 -12.91 -13.44 1.48
CA GLU A 120 -11.68 -14.23 1.58
C GLU A 120 -11.43 -14.73 3.01
N PHE A 121 -11.72 -13.91 4.02
CA PHE A 121 -11.61 -14.29 5.42
C PHE A 121 -12.60 -15.41 5.80
N GLU A 122 -13.85 -15.33 5.31
CA GLU A 122 -14.87 -16.36 5.50
C GLU A 122 -14.45 -17.69 4.87
N MET A 123 -13.94 -17.67 3.63
CA MET A 123 -13.43 -18.87 2.97
C MET A 123 -12.24 -19.48 3.73
N ALA A 124 -11.29 -18.67 4.18
CA ALA A 124 -10.15 -19.14 4.96
C ALA A 124 -10.60 -19.81 6.26
N THR A 125 -11.58 -19.21 6.94
CA THR A 125 -12.16 -19.75 8.18
C THR A 125 -12.87 -21.09 7.93
N PHE A 126 -13.64 -21.19 6.85
CA PHE A 126 -14.31 -22.42 6.44
C PHE A 126 -13.31 -23.56 6.21
N LEU A 127 -12.24 -23.31 5.45
CA LEU A 127 -11.19 -24.30 5.18
C LEU A 127 -10.47 -24.75 6.45
N LEU A 128 -10.15 -23.81 7.36
CA LEU A 128 -9.53 -24.14 8.65
C LEU A 128 -10.43 -25.03 9.51
N ASN A 129 -11.75 -24.80 9.50
CA ASN A 129 -12.71 -25.62 10.23
C ASN A 129 -12.79 -27.03 9.66
N ILE A 130 -12.74 -27.21 8.33
CA ILE A 130 -12.67 -28.54 7.71
C ILE A 130 -11.42 -29.29 8.17
N VAL A 131 -10.26 -28.63 8.17
CA VAL A 131 -8.99 -29.26 8.59
C VAL A 131 -9.03 -29.66 10.07
N LYS A 132 -9.62 -28.82 10.93
CA LYS A 132 -9.79 -29.14 12.36
C LYS A 132 -10.73 -30.31 12.60
N SER A 133 -11.84 -30.41 11.85
CA SER A 133 -12.82 -31.50 12.02
C SER A 133 -12.33 -32.86 11.50
N ASN A 134 -11.28 -32.87 10.67
CA ASN A 134 -10.67 -34.09 10.12
C ASN A 134 -9.44 -34.58 10.91
N ARG A 135 -9.13 -33.96 12.05
CA ARG A 135 -8.09 -34.38 13.01
C ARG A 135 -8.74 -34.96 14.27
#